data_AF-A0AA43UJX5-F1
#
_entry.id   AF-A0AA43UJX5-F1
#
_cell.length_a   1.000
_cell.length_b   1.000
_cell.length_c   1.000
_cell.angle_alpha   90.00
_cell.angle_beta   90.00
_cell.angle_gamma   90.00
#
_symmetry.space_group_name_H-M   'P 1'
#
loop_
_entity.id
_entity.type
_entity.pdbx_description
1 polymer ?
#
loop_
_entity_poly.entity_id
_entity_poly.type
_entity_poly.pdbx_seq_one_letter_code
_entity_poly.pdbx_strand_id
1 'polypeptide(L)'
;MNIDPSATKYMVKAKINAEGIVEKPDVVGAIFGQTEGLLGDELDLRDLQKSGRIGRIEVEITSKGGRSEGTIYMSSSLDQVETVILASALETVDRVGPCKASIHVLGIEDVRVTKREKVVERAKELLNELIKQSKGSSTDLTDSVRQSVQVEEITTYGKDRCPAGPNVKDSEAIIIVEGRSDVLNLLKAGIKNAIAVEGTNIPKTVQDLSRERVATAFVDGDRGGELILRELFQVAEVDFVARAPRAHEVEELTAKQIIKCLRNKMPGDQYMEMNGLAPAHADEDSDEEPAAEEHEEHEDRRERRSRDREERRRDRHDRKDRDERREKKDRFDTGAIDKFR
;
A
#
# COMPACT_ATOMS: atom_id res chain seq x y z
N MET A 1 26.93 9.93 -26.78
CA MET A 1 25.92 10.38 -27.75
C MET A 1 25.86 11.90 -27.68
N ASN A 2 26.31 12.59 -28.72
CA ASN A 2 26.17 14.05 -28.83
C ASN A 2 24.81 14.35 -29.44
N ILE A 3 23.76 14.20 -28.63
CA ILE A 3 22.41 14.60 -29.01
C ILE A 3 22.36 16.13 -28.89
N ASP A 4 22.19 16.82 -30.02
CA ASP A 4 22.14 18.28 -30.04
C ASP A 4 20.97 18.76 -29.15
N PRO A 5 21.21 19.39 -27.97
CA PRO A 5 20.28 19.29 -26.85
C PRO A 5 19.18 20.36 -26.83
N SER A 6 19.24 21.35 -27.71
CA SER A 6 18.54 22.62 -27.51
C SER A 6 17.04 22.57 -27.78
N ALA A 7 16.52 21.60 -28.54
CA ALA A 7 15.10 21.60 -28.93
C ALA A 7 14.41 20.22 -28.91
N THR A 8 15.11 19.11 -28.61
CA THR A 8 14.48 17.78 -28.65
C THR A 8 13.37 17.65 -27.60
N LYS A 9 12.15 17.41 -28.06
CA LYS A 9 10.97 17.06 -27.24
C LYS A 9 10.79 15.56 -27.16
N TYR A 10 10.94 14.86 -28.28
CA TYR A 10 10.71 13.43 -28.40
C TYR A 10 11.93 12.71 -29.00
N MET A 11 12.15 11.47 -28.57
CA MET A 11 13.13 10.56 -29.15
C MET A 11 12.40 9.32 -29.66
N VAL A 12 12.45 9.09 -30.97
CA VAL A 12 11.94 7.87 -31.59
C VAL A 12 13.07 6.84 -31.57
N LYS A 13 12.79 5.65 -31.04
CA LYS A 13 13.70 4.51 -31.04
C LYS A 13 13.12 3.41 -31.91
N ALA A 14 13.87 2.96 -32.91
CA ALA A 14 13.45 1.88 -33.80
C ALA A 14 14.53 0.81 -33.93
N LYS A 15 14.13 -0.46 -34.06
CA LYS A 15 15.03 -1.57 -34.36
C LYS A 15 15.06 -1.81 -35.86
N ILE A 16 16.24 -2.04 -36.43
CA ILE A 16 16.43 -2.42 -37.83
C ILE A 16 17.04 -3.82 -37.91
N ASN A 17 16.50 -4.65 -38.79
CA ASN A 17 17.06 -5.94 -39.19
C ASN A 17 17.21 -5.97 -40.71
N ALA A 18 18.38 -6.37 -41.22
CA ALA A 18 18.64 -6.47 -42.65
C ALA A 18 19.25 -7.83 -43.01
N GLU A 19 18.81 -8.40 -44.14
CA GLU A 19 19.27 -9.67 -44.72
C GLU A 19 20.55 -9.48 -45.56
N GLY A 20 21.56 -8.86 -44.96
CA GLY A 20 22.85 -8.63 -45.60
C GLY A 20 23.75 -7.77 -44.75
N ILE A 21 24.91 -7.40 -45.28
CA ILE A 21 25.84 -6.46 -44.65
C ILE A 21 25.44 -5.06 -45.10
N VAL A 22 25.04 -4.21 -44.16
CA VAL A 22 24.70 -2.81 -44.41
C VAL A 22 25.48 -1.90 -43.45
N GLU A 23 25.80 -0.70 -43.92
CA GLU A 23 26.47 0.31 -43.11
C GLU A 23 25.50 1.45 -42.72
N LYS A 24 25.95 2.29 -41.78
CA LYS A 24 25.19 3.47 -41.34
C LYS A 24 24.75 4.38 -42.50
N PRO A 25 25.59 4.71 -43.51
CA PRO A 25 25.18 5.55 -44.63
C PRO A 25 24.03 4.94 -45.45
N ASP A 26 24.01 3.61 -45.61
CA ASP A 26 22.96 2.92 -46.37
C ASP A 26 21.60 3.05 -45.67
N VAL A 27 21.59 2.86 -44.34
CA VAL A 27 20.37 2.96 -43.53
C VAL A 27 19.81 4.38 -43.58
N VAL A 28 20.68 5.37 -43.39
CA VAL A 28 20.28 6.78 -43.45
C VAL A 28 19.77 7.14 -44.85
N GLY A 29 20.47 6.72 -45.90
CA GLY A 29 20.08 6.95 -47.29
C GLY A 29 18.73 6.31 -47.63
N ALA A 30 18.48 5.09 -47.14
CA ALA A 30 17.21 4.41 -47.34
C ALA A 30 16.05 5.10 -46.62
N ILE A 31 16.26 5.54 -45.37
CA ILE A 31 15.25 6.29 -44.62
C ILE A 31 14.87 7.56 -45.37
N PHE A 32 15.83 8.41 -45.72
CA PHE A 32 15.52 9.65 -46.45
C PHE A 32 14.92 9.38 -47.83
N GLY A 33 15.46 8.42 -48.59
CA GLY A 33 15.02 8.19 -49.96
C GLY A 33 13.63 7.55 -50.06
N GLN A 34 13.29 6.61 -49.15
CA GLN A 34 11.99 5.94 -49.20
C GLN A 34 10.87 6.72 -48.49
N THR A 35 11.21 7.62 -47.56
CA THR A 35 10.21 8.46 -46.88
C THR A 35 9.91 9.75 -47.64
N GLU A 36 10.78 10.15 -48.57
CA GLU A 36 10.60 11.33 -49.43
C GLU A 36 9.33 11.21 -50.27
N GLY A 37 8.50 12.24 -50.24
CA GLY A 37 7.23 12.30 -50.99
C GLY A 37 6.06 11.51 -50.40
N LEU A 38 6.24 10.75 -49.31
CA LEU A 38 5.14 10.01 -48.66
C LEU A 38 4.27 10.88 -47.74
N LEU A 39 4.86 11.89 -47.11
CA LEU A 39 4.26 12.61 -45.98
C LEU A 39 3.87 14.07 -46.31
N GLY A 40 4.04 14.49 -47.56
CA GLY A 40 3.89 15.88 -48.00
C GLY A 40 5.05 16.78 -47.58
N ASP A 41 5.07 18.00 -48.13
CA ASP A 41 6.20 18.94 -48.02
C ASP A 41 6.47 19.40 -46.56
N GLU A 42 5.44 19.43 -45.71
CA GLU A 42 5.57 19.88 -44.32
C GLU A 42 6.24 18.86 -43.40
N LEU A 43 6.18 17.57 -43.77
CA LEU A 43 6.72 16.44 -42.99
C LEU A 43 7.90 15.76 -43.68
N ASP A 44 8.49 16.39 -44.69
CA ASP A 44 9.69 15.89 -45.34
C ASP A 44 10.88 15.87 -44.37
N LEU A 45 11.50 14.69 -44.17
CA LEU A 45 12.58 14.51 -43.21
C LEU A 45 13.79 15.39 -43.51
N ARG A 46 14.11 15.65 -44.79
CA ARG A 46 15.28 16.42 -45.20
C ARG A 46 15.08 17.90 -44.89
N ASP A 47 13.89 18.43 -45.13
CA ASP A 47 13.56 19.83 -44.82
C ASP A 47 13.34 20.05 -43.31
N LEU A 48 12.77 19.07 -42.61
CA LEU A 48 12.69 19.07 -41.15
C LEU A 48 14.08 19.03 -40.49
N GLN A 49 15.04 18.32 -41.06
CA GLN A 49 16.42 18.32 -40.58
C GLN A 49 17.14 19.66 -40.86
N LYS A 50 16.95 20.27 -42.05
CA LYS A 50 17.51 21.59 -42.36
C LYS A 50 16.96 22.69 -41.47
N SER A 51 15.66 22.64 -41.16
CA SER A 51 14.99 23.61 -40.28
C SER A 51 15.28 23.37 -38.79
N GLY A 52 15.96 22.27 -38.44
CA GLY A 52 16.28 21.91 -37.06
C GLY A 52 15.09 21.36 -36.26
N ARG A 53 13.96 21.05 -36.93
CA ARG A 53 12.81 20.40 -36.30
C ARG A 53 13.07 18.93 -35.98
N ILE A 54 13.91 18.27 -36.80
CA ILE A 54 14.44 16.93 -36.56
C ILE A 54 15.97 16.99 -36.44
N GLY A 55 16.53 16.18 -35.54
CA GLY A 55 17.97 16.06 -35.39
C GLY A 55 18.64 15.17 -36.44
N ARG A 56 19.90 14.81 -36.19
CA ARG A 56 20.59 13.83 -37.03
C ARG A 56 20.08 12.44 -36.68
N ILE A 57 19.75 11.65 -37.70
CA ILE A 57 19.39 10.24 -37.51
C ILE A 57 20.66 9.50 -37.11
N GLU A 58 20.69 9.01 -35.87
CA GLU A 58 21.77 8.19 -35.36
C GLU A 58 21.42 6.72 -35.56
N VAL A 59 22.36 5.96 -36.11
CA VAL A 59 22.19 4.54 -36.37
C VAL A 59 23.37 3.81 -35.77
N GLU A 60 23.08 2.84 -34.92
CA GLU A 60 24.03 1.89 -34.37
C GLU A 60 23.75 0.54 -35.02
N ILE A 61 24.66 0.06 -35.87
CA ILE A 61 24.47 -1.18 -36.62
C ILE A 61 25.63 -2.13 -36.40
N THR A 62 25.32 -3.41 -36.21
CA THR A 62 26.29 -4.48 -36.04
C THR A 62 25.99 -5.59 -37.04
N SER A 63 27.00 -5.98 -37.81
CA SER A 63 26.88 -7.01 -38.83
C SER A 63 27.56 -8.30 -38.36
N LYS A 64 26.83 -9.41 -38.29
CA LYS A 64 27.36 -10.74 -37.93
C LYS A 64 26.71 -11.82 -38.81
N GLY A 65 27.54 -12.69 -39.39
CA GLY A 65 27.05 -13.86 -40.13
C GLY A 65 26.19 -13.53 -41.36
N GLY A 66 26.47 -12.43 -42.06
CA GLY A 66 25.72 -12.03 -43.25
C GLY A 66 24.34 -11.41 -42.96
N ARG A 67 24.04 -11.08 -41.71
CA ARG A 67 22.89 -10.25 -41.31
C ARG A 67 23.37 -9.04 -40.52
N SER A 68 22.61 -7.96 -40.60
CA SER A 68 22.85 -6.75 -39.81
C SER A 68 21.66 -6.47 -38.91
N GLU A 69 21.93 -6.22 -37.64
CA GLU A 69 20.95 -5.74 -36.68
C GLU A 69 21.42 -4.42 -36.09
N GLY A 70 20.49 -3.52 -35.84
CA GLY A 70 20.82 -2.20 -35.32
C GLY A 70 19.66 -1.50 -34.64
N THR A 71 19.97 -0.36 -34.05
CA THR A 71 19.01 0.57 -33.46
C THR A 71 19.16 1.94 -34.11
N ILE A 72 18.03 2.54 -34.44
CA ILE A 72 17.90 3.88 -35.01
C ILE A 72 17.34 4.80 -33.94
N TYR A 73 17.94 5.97 -33.80
CA TYR A 73 17.50 7.04 -32.93
C TYR A 73 17.23 8.29 -33.76
N MET A 74 16.01 8.82 -33.63
CA MET A 74 15.60 10.05 -34.31
C MET A 74 15.04 11.02 -33.28
N SER A 75 15.73 12.14 -33.09
CA SER A 75 15.31 13.22 -32.21
C SER A 75 14.38 14.19 -32.94
N SER A 76 13.27 14.57 -32.29
CA SER A 76 12.24 15.43 -32.84
C SER A 76 11.88 16.55 -31.86
N SER A 77 11.71 17.78 -32.36
CA SER A 77 11.13 18.92 -31.63
C SER A 77 9.67 19.19 -32.02
N LEU A 78 9.12 18.33 -32.88
CA LEU A 78 7.76 18.37 -33.38
C LEU A 78 6.73 18.05 -32.30
N ASP A 79 5.46 18.20 -32.65
CA ASP A 79 4.37 17.80 -31.77
C ASP A 79 4.17 16.27 -31.81
N GLN A 80 3.40 15.77 -30.85
CA GLN A 80 3.21 14.34 -30.64
C GLN A 80 2.68 13.65 -31.90
N VAL A 81 1.67 14.24 -32.55
CA VAL A 81 1.02 13.67 -33.74
C VAL A 81 2.00 13.59 -34.91
N GLU A 82 2.68 14.70 -35.22
CA GLU A 82 3.70 14.76 -36.27
C GLU A 82 4.82 13.74 -36.04
N THR A 83 5.29 13.61 -34.79
CA THR A 83 6.34 12.65 -34.42
C THR A 83 5.89 11.20 -34.59
N VAL A 84 4.64 10.87 -34.27
CA VAL A 84 4.07 9.53 -34.47
C VAL A 84 3.95 9.18 -35.95
N ILE A 85 3.53 10.14 -36.78
CA ILE A 85 3.43 9.95 -38.24
C ILE A 85 4.82 9.64 -38.82
N LEU A 86 5.82 10.43 -38.42
CA LEU A 86 7.20 10.21 -38.87
C LEU A 86 7.77 8.88 -38.39
N ALA A 87 7.49 8.49 -37.14
CA ALA A 87 7.88 7.18 -36.63
C ALA A 87 7.27 6.05 -37.46
N SER A 88 5.99 6.18 -37.82
CA SER A 88 5.29 5.21 -38.68
C SER A 88 5.90 5.15 -40.09
N ALA A 89 6.35 6.29 -40.62
CA ALA A 89 7.04 6.34 -41.90
C ALA A 89 8.41 5.63 -41.88
N LEU A 90 9.08 5.55 -40.72
CA LEU A 90 10.29 4.74 -40.63
C LEU A 90 10.00 3.24 -40.83
N GLU A 91 8.82 2.77 -40.45
CA GLU A 91 8.43 1.36 -40.61
C GLU A 91 8.11 0.99 -42.06
N THR A 92 7.86 1.96 -42.95
CA THR A 92 7.59 1.67 -44.37
C THR A 92 8.85 1.31 -45.14
N VAL A 93 10.04 1.54 -44.57
CA VAL A 93 11.33 1.25 -45.21
C VAL A 93 11.56 -0.26 -45.26
N ASP A 94 11.52 -0.81 -46.48
CA ASP A 94 11.61 -2.26 -46.73
C ASP A 94 12.97 -2.72 -47.28
N ARG A 95 13.84 -1.78 -47.62
CA ARG A 95 15.11 -2.04 -48.31
C ARG A 95 16.17 -1.03 -47.93
N VAL A 96 17.34 -1.54 -47.58
CA VAL A 96 18.52 -0.75 -47.21
C VAL A 96 19.69 -1.16 -48.10
N GLY A 97 20.16 -0.22 -48.92
CA GLY A 97 21.12 -0.51 -49.98
C GLY A 97 20.58 -1.61 -50.91
N PRO A 98 21.34 -2.68 -51.20
CA PRO A 98 20.86 -3.81 -51.99
C PRO A 98 20.00 -4.81 -51.21
N CYS A 99 19.98 -4.73 -49.87
CA CYS A 99 19.44 -5.78 -49.00
C CYS A 99 17.98 -5.49 -48.59
N LYS A 100 17.20 -6.55 -48.37
CA LYS A 100 15.89 -6.43 -47.73
C LYS A 100 16.08 -6.10 -46.24
N ALA A 101 15.27 -5.20 -45.72
CA ALA A 101 15.31 -4.79 -44.33
C ALA A 101 13.90 -4.60 -43.78
N SER A 102 13.80 -4.66 -42.45
CA SER A 102 12.58 -4.33 -41.71
C SER A 102 12.94 -3.40 -40.57
N ILE A 103 12.23 -2.29 -40.46
CA ILE A 103 12.34 -1.35 -39.34
C ILE A 103 11.08 -1.46 -38.50
N HIS A 104 11.26 -1.51 -37.17
CA HIS A 104 10.16 -1.58 -36.22
C HIS A 104 10.35 -0.57 -35.11
N VAL A 105 9.36 0.29 -34.87
CA VAL A 105 9.44 1.32 -33.83
C VAL A 105 9.26 0.65 -32.47
N LEU A 106 10.28 0.74 -31.61
CA LEU A 106 10.24 0.22 -30.25
C LEU A 106 9.45 1.14 -29.32
N GLY A 107 9.51 2.45 -29.56
CA GLY A 107 8.79 3.44 -28.78
C GLY A 107 9.20 4.87 -29.08
N ILE A 108 8.41 5.80 -28.54
CA ILE A 108 8.64 7.24 -28.60
C ILE A 108 8.71 7.76 -27.17
N GLU A 109 9.85 8.31 -26.78
CA GLU A 109 10.10 8.78 -25.41
C GLU A 109 10.09 10.32 -25.36
N ASP A 110 9.38 10.91 -24.40
CA ASP A 110 9.50 12.35 -24.11
C ASP A 110 10.74 12.61 -23.25
N VAL A 111 11.79 13.09 -23.90
CA VAL A 111 13.10 13.31 -23.26
C VAL A 111 13.05 14.40 -22.18
N ARG A 112 12.01 15.25 -22.15
CA ARG A 112 11.87 16.29 -21.13
C ARG A 112 11.51 15.70 -19.78
N VAL A 113 10.74 14.62 -19.75
CA VAL A 113 10.39 13.92 -18.51
C VAL A 113 11.65 13.33 -17.89
N THR A 114 12.41 12.56 -18.67
CA THR A 114 13.67 11.95 -18.21
C THR A 114 14.71 13.00 -17.80
N LYS A 115 14.80 14.14 -18.51
CA LYS A 115 15.70 15.24 -18.12
C LYS A 115 15.26 15.89 -16.80
N ARG A 116 13.95 16.12 -16.60
CA ARG A 116 13.43 16.67 -15.34
C ARG A 116 13.76 15.77 -14.15
N GLU A 117 13.58 14.46 -14.29
CA GLU A 117 13.94 13.50 -13.25
C GLU A 117 15.44 13.56 -12.90
N LYS A 118 16.31 13.55 -13.91
CA LYS A 118 17.76 13.70 -13.73
C LYS A 118 18.14 15.01 -13.05
N VAL A 119 17.46 16.11 -13.38
CA VAL A 119 17.67 17.41 -12.72
C VAL A 119 17.29 17.35 -11.25
N VAL A 120 16.17 16.70 -10.91
CA VAL A 120 15.75 16.53 -9.52
C VAL A 120 16.75 15.67 -8.74
N GLU A 121 17.18 14.54 -9.30
CA GLU A 121 18.17 13.66 -8.69
C GLU A 121 19.49 14.39 -8.44
N ARG A 122 20.01 15.08 -9.46
CA ARG A 122 21.25 15.86 -9.32
C ARG A 122 21.11 17.01 -8.32
N ALA A 123 19.96 17.67 -8.26
CA ALA A 123 19.70 18.70 -7.27
C ALA A 123 19.72 18.14 -5.84
N LYS A 124 19.16 16.93 -5.61
CA LYS A 124 19.24 16.25 -4.31
C LYS A 124 20.69 15.95 -3.91
N GLU A 125 21.50 15.46 -4.84
CA GLU A 125 22.93 15.21 -4.59
C GLU A 125 23.68 16.49 -4.20
N LEU A 126 23.54 17.56 -4.99
CA LEU A 126 24.19 18.84 -4.74
C LEU A 126 23.76 19.43 -3.38
N LEU A 127 22.48 19.32 -3.03
CA LEU A 127 21.97 19.73 -1.73
C LEU A 127 22.64 18.94 -0.60
N ASN A 128 22.76 17.61 -0.75
CA ASN A 128 23.43 16.76 0.23
C ASN A 128 24.93 17.11 0.39
N GLU A 129 25.62 17.46 -0.69
CA GLU A 129 27.02 17.93 -0.65
C GLU A 129 27.15 19.27 0.08
N LEU A 130 26.28 20.24 -0.22
CA LEU A 130 26.24 21.53 0.49
C LEU A 130 25.92 21.36 1.98
N ILE A 131 25.04 20.41 2.32
CA ILE A 131 24.73 20.05 3.71
C ILE A 131 25.96 19.45 4.41
N LYS A 132 26.72 18.56 3.74
CA LYS A 132 27.96 18.00 4.28
C LYS A 132 29.03 19.07 4.52
N GLN A 133 29.15 20.04 3.62
CA GLN A 133 30.12 21.15 3.73
C GLN A 133 29.73 22.19 4.80
N SER A 134 28.44 22.45 4.99
CA SER A 134 27.92 23.41 5.99
C SER A 134 27.94 22.91 7.45
N LYS A 135 28.43 21.69 7.71
CA LYS A 135 28.67 21.17 9.07
C LYS A 135 29.73 21.96 9.88
N GLY A 136 30.36 22.98 9.29
CA GLY A 136 31.32 23.88 9.94
C GLY A 136 30.77 25.19 10.51
N SER A 137 29.51 25.58 10.28
CA SER A 137 28.97 26.84 10.83
C SER A 137 27.56 26.68 11.41
N SER A 138 27.53 26.58 12.74
CA SER A 138 26.51 27.03 13.69
C SER A 138 25.01 26.86 13.39
N THR A 139 24.36 26.20 14.36
CA THR A 139 23.03 26.44 14.94
C THR A 139 21.78 25.92 14.20
N ASP A 140 21.38 24.71 14.61
CA ASP A 140 20.06 24.15 14.99
C ASP A 140 18.78 24.45 14.18
N LEU A 141 18.69 25.53 13.41
CA LEU A 141 17.48 25.87 12.65
C LEU A 141 17.45 25.15 11.28
N THR A 142 18.62 24.92 10.68
CA THR A 142 18.74 24.22 9.40
C THR A 142 18.48 22.72 9.53
N ASP A 143 18.71 22.11 10.70
CA ASP A 143 18.43 20.70 10.93
C ASP A 143 16.91 20.38 10.97
N SER A 144 16.09 21.34 11.39
CA SER A 144 14.62 21.22 11.33
C SER A 144 14.10 21.23 9.88
N VAL A 145 14.76 22.01 8.99
CA VAL A 145 14.43 22.05 7.55
C VAL A 145 15.05 20.85 6.81
N ARG A 146 16.19 20.33 7.28
CA ARG A 146 16.80 19.11 6.74
C ARG A 146 15.93 17.87 7.03
N GLN A 147 15.31 17.78 8.20
CA GLN A 147 14.35 16.71 8.52
C GLN A 147 13.09 16.79 7.65
N SER A 148 12.62 17.97 7.26
CA SER A 148 11.42 18.09 6.41
C SER A 148 11.65 17.70 4.94
N VAL A 149 12.91 17.77 4.46
CA VAL A 149 13.29 17.35 3.11
C VAL A 149 13.69 15.86 3.05
N GLN A 150 14.11 15.27 4.18
CA GLN A 150 14.26 13.83 4.35
C GLN A 150 12.96 13.21 4.88
N VAL A 151 11.88 13.25 4.09
CA VAL A 151 10.81 12.26 4.30
C VAL A 151 11.39 10.94 3.81
N GLU A 152 12.01 10.19 4.71
CA GLU A 152 12.43 8.82 4.42
C GLU A 152 11.20 8.02 3.96
N GLU A 153 11.37 7.27 2.87
CA GLU A 153 10.27 6.51 2.30
C GLU A 153 9.80 5.44 3.29
N ILE A 154 8.48 5.29 3.42
CA ILE A 154 7.89 4.19 4.18
C ILE A 154 8.36 2.88 3.55
N THR A 155 8.85 1.99 4.39
CA THR A 155 9.20 0.62 4.04
C THR A 155 8.08 -0.34 4.48
N THR A 156 8.13 -1.58 4.02
CA THR A 156 7.23 -2.64 4.51
C THR A 156 8.02 -3.62 5.37
N TYR A 157 7.47 -4.00 6.52
CA TYR A 157 8.13 -4.92 7.45
C TYR A 157 7.33 -6.22 7.66
N GLY A 158 8.06 -7.33 7.82
CA GLY A 158 7.52 -8.66 8.12
C GLY A 158 6.74 -9.33 6.98
N LYS A 159 6.14 -10.47 7.32
CA LYS A 159 5.39 -11.31 6.37
C LYS A 159 4.06 -10.67 5.97
N ASP A 160 3.49 -9.91 6.90
CA ASP A 160 2.21 -9.20 6.72
C ASP A 160 2.37 -7.88 5.93
N ARG A 161 3.62 -7.49 5.61
CA ARG A 161 3.96 -6.26 4.86
C ARG A 161 3.44 -4.98 5.51
N CYS A 162 3.51 -4.90 6.85
CA CYS A 162 3.10 -3.73 7.62
C CYS A 162 3.87 -2.47 7.17
N PRO A 163 3.20 -1.32 6.95
CA PRO A 163 3.88 -0.05 6.72
C PRO A 163 4.76 0.30 7.92
N ALA A 164 6.02 0.63 7.67
CA ALA A 164 7.03 0.81 8.70
C ALA A 164 8.09 1.84 8.33
N GLY A 165 8.62 2.53 9.33
CA GLY A 165 9.82 3.35 9.17
C GLY A 165 11.06 2.48 8.89
N PRO A 166 12.09 3.05 8.24
CA PRO A 166 13.25 2.29 7.77
C PRO A 166 14.06 1.67 8.92
N ASN A 167 14.04 2.29 10.10
CA ASN A 167 14.81 1.84 11.25
C ASN A 167 14.04 0.84 12.12
N VAL A 168 12.81 0.44 11.75
CA VAL A 168 12.08 -0.58 12.52
C VAL A 168 12.95 -1.82 12.65
N LYS A 169 13.63 -2.31 11.61
CA LYS A 169 14.44 -3.54 11.71
C LYS A 169 15.55 -3.47 12.75
N ASP A 170 16.23 -2.34 12.88
CA ASP A 170 17.47 -2.22 13.66
C ASP A 170 17.26 -1.59 15.05
N SER A 171 16.05 -1.10 15.36
CA SER A 171 15.76 -0.43 16.63
C SER A 171 15.36 -1.42 17.72
N GLU A 172 15.91 -1.23 18.93
CA GLU A 172 15.55 -1.98 20.15
C GLU A 172 14.19 -1.57 20.74
N ALA A 173 13.66 -0.43 20.29
CA ALA A 173 12.33 0.07 20.65
C ALA A 173 11.52 0.38 19.40
N ILE A 174 10.21 0.16 19.46
CA ILE A 174 9.28 0.38 18.36
C ILE A 174 8.07 1.21 18.81
N ILE A 175 7.50 1.97 17.88
CA ILE A 175 6.26 2.71 18.09
C ILE A 175 5.18 2.11 17.21
N ILE A 176 4.11 1.60 17.81
CA ILE A 176 3.00 0.98 17.11
C ILE A 176 1.92 2.04 16.88
N VAL A 177 1.51 2.25 15.64
CA VAL A 177 0.48 3.22 15.24
C VAL A 177 -0.66 2.56 14.46
N GLU A 178 -1.79 3.25 14.32
CA GLU A 178 -2.97 2.73 13.62
C GLU A 178 -2.72 2.61 12.11
N GLY A 179 -2.27 3.68 11.48
CA GLY A 179 -2.26 3.80 10.02
C GLY A 179 -0.91 4.18 9.41
N ARG A 180 -0.87 4.05 8.08
CA ARG A 180 0.27 4.49 7.26
C ARG A 180 0.51 5.99 7.35
N SER A 181 -0.54 6.80 7.45
CA SER A 181 -0.43 8.25 7.59
C SER A 181 0.28 8.66 8.88
N ASP A 182 0.05 7.92 9.97
CA ASP A 182 0.72 8.15 11.25
C ASP A 182 2.22 7.86 11.14
N VAL A 183 2.59 6.76 10.46
CA VAL A 183 3.99 6.45 10.15
C VAL A 183 4.62 7.59 9.36
N LEU A 184 3.94 8.13 8.35
CA LEU A 184 4.43 9.29 7.59
C LEU A 184 4.62 10.52 8.47
N ASN A 185 3.67 10.80 9.37
CA ASN A 185 3.75 11.97 10.22
C ASN A 185 4.88 11.84 11.26
N LEU A 186 5.06 10.65 11.82
CA LEU A 186 6.20 10.33 12.69
C LEU A 186 7.53 10.45 11.95
N LEU A 187 7.63 9.99 10.70
CA LEU A 187 8.83 10.14 9.87
C LEU A 187 9.16 11.62 9.61
N LYS A 188 8.15 12.44 9.31
CA LYS A 188 8.31 13.91 9.19
C LYS A 188 8.79 14.55 10.50
N ALA A 189 8.43 13.98 11.65
CA ALA A 189 8.92 14.41 12.96
C ALA A 189 10.30 13.81 13.33
N GLY A 190 10.94 13.05 12.42
CA GLY A 190 12.26 12.45 12.62
C GLY A 190 12.26 11.11 13.36
N ILE A 191 11.10 10.49 13.54
CA ILE A 191 10.91 9.22 14.26
C ILE A 191 10.83 8.08 13.23
N LYS A 192 11.82 7.19 13.24
CA LYS A 192 12.08 6.22 12.16
C LYS A 192 11.73 4.77 12.50
N ASN A 193 11.33 4.51 13.73
CA ASN A 193 11.05 3.19 14.29
C ASN A 193 9.54 2.94 14.49
N ALA A 194 8.69 3.58 13.68
CA ALA A 194 7.25 3.43 13.74
C ALA A 194 6.75 2.30 12.83
N ILE A 195 5.75 1.54 13.25
CA ILE A 195 5.10 0.47 12.49
C ILE A 195 3.57 0.57 12.62
N ALA A 196 2.86 0.42 11.50
CA ALA A 196 1.40 0.48 11.46
C ALA A 196 0.74 -0.91 11.54
N VAL A 197 -0.41 -0.99 12.23
CA VAL A 197 -1.24 -2.20 12.29
C VAL A 197 -2.36 -2.25 11.23
N GLU A 198 -2.65 -1.12 10.56
CA GLU A 198 -3.67 -0.96 9.52
C GLU A 198 -5.07 -1.46 9.93
N GLY A 199 -5.49 -1.11 11.15
CA GLY A 199 -6.82 -1.38 11.70
C GLY A 199 -6.82 -2.17 13.01
N THR A 200 -7.96 -2.75 13.36
CA THR A 200 -8.15 -3.46 14.65
C THR A 200 -7.63 -4.89 14.66
N ASN A 201 -7.33 -5.51 13.51
CA ASN A 201 -6.81 -6.88 13.48
C ASN A 201 -5.27 -6.85 13.45
N ILE A 202 -4.65 -7.17 14.57
CA ILE A 202 -3.22 -6.91 14.77
C ILE A 202 -2.36 -7.96 14.09
N PRO A 203 -1.49 -7.57 13.14
CA PRO A 203 -0.64 -8.51 12.41
C PRO A 203 0.30 -9.30 13.34
N LYS A 204 0.55 -10.57 13.01
CA LYS A 204 1.49 -11.43 13.76
C LYS A 204 2.89 -10.83 13.79
N THR A 205 3.27 -10.16 12.71
CA THR A 205 4.52 -9.40 12.63
C THR A 205 4.67 -8.41 13.80
N VAL A 206 3.61 -7.71 14.19
CA VAL A 206 3.65 -6.72 15.27
C VAL A 206 3.65 -7.42 16.64
N GLN A 207 2.89 -8.52 16.77
CA GLN A 207 2.90 -9.34 17.99
C GLN A 207 4.29 -9.90 18.30
N ASP A 208 4.96 -10.48 17.31
CA ASP A 208 6.30 -11.05 17.48
C ASP A 208 7.31 -9.96 17.83
N LEU A 209 7.24 -8.81 17.12
CA LEU A 209 8.09 -7.65 17.41
C LEU A 209 7.91 -7.10 18.83
N SER A 210 6.68 -7.13 19.35
CA SER A 210 6.36 -6.60 20.68
C SER A 210 6.99 -7.40 21.82
N ARG A 211 7.29 -8.69 21.62
CA ARG A 211 7.96 -9.54 22.62
C ARG A 211 9.48 -9.37 22.64
N GLU A 212 10.05 -8.95 21.52
CA GLU A 212 11.51 -8.83 21.37
C GLU A 212 12.03 -7.43 21.74
N ARG A 213 11.14 -6.43 21.81
CA ARG A 213 11.51 -5.00 21.80
C ARG A 213 10.57 -4.19 22.66
N VAL A 214 11.07 -3.06 23.14
CA VAL A 214 10.24 -2.12 23.91
C VAL A 214 9.17 -1.51 23.01
N ALA A 215 7.90 -1.82 23.27
CA ALA A 215 6.76 -1.43 22.47
C ALA A 215 6.02 -0.23 23.09
N THR A 216 5.91 0.86 22.33
CA THR A 216 5.06 2.00 22.69
C THR A 216 3.88 2.07 21.72
N ALA A 217 2.66 1.85 22.19
CA ALA A 217 1.45 2.09 21.41
C ALA A 217 1.17 3.60 21.37
N PHE A 218 1.07 4.18 20.17
CA PHE A 218 0.68 5.57 19.97
C PHE A 218 -0.59 5.64 19.11
N VAL A 219 -1.71 5.88 19.78
CA VAL A 219 -3.05 5.81 19.19
C VAL A 219 -3.77 7.17 19.21
N ASP A 220 -4.80 7.26 18.38
CA ASP A 220 -5.63 8.45 18.23
C ASP A 220 -6.44 8.80 19.49
N GLY A 221 -6.84 10.06 19.55
CA GLY A 221 -7.61 10.66 20.65
C GLY A 221 -9.10 10.35 20.59
N ASP A 222 -9.50 9.33 19.84
CA ASP A 222 -10.87 9.02 19.47
C ASP A 222 -11.30 7.61 19.96
N ARG A 223 -12.43 7.10 19.45
CA ARG A 223 -12.93 5.76 19.80
C ARG A 223 -12.21 4.66 19.01
N GLY A 224 -11.79 4.92 17.78
CA GLY A 224 -11.04 3.96 16.95
C GLY A 224 -9.73 3.56 17.62
N GLY A 225 -8.94 4.55 18.05
CA GLY A 225 -7.69 4.34 18.75
C GLY A 225 -7.85 3.57 20.07
N GLU A 226 -8.97 3.75 20.76
CA GLU A 226 -9.26 2.97 21.98
C GLU A 226 -9.52 1.49 21.67
N LEU A 227 -10.24 1.18 20.59
CA LEU A 227 -10.49 -0.21 20.20
C LEU A 227 -9.20 -0.93 19.79
N ILE A 228 -8.32 -0.24 19.06
CA ILE A 228 -7.00 -0.79 18.68
C ILE A 228 -6.15 -1.05 19.91
N LEU A 229 -6.15 -0.12 20.86
CA LEU A 229 -5.39 -0.29 22.09
C LEU A 229 -5.90 -1.48 22.93
N ARG A 230 -7.22 -1.69 22.98
CA ARG A 230 -7.82 -2.85 23.64
C ARG A 230 -7.38 -4.16 22.99
N GLU A 231 -7.38 -4.22 21.66
CA GLU A 231 -6.89 -5.40 20.96
C GLU A 231 -5.39 -5.60 21.20
N LEU A 232 -4.58 -4.54 21.14
CA LEU A 232 -3.14 -4.58 21.41
C LEU A 232 -2.83 -5.24 22.74
N PHE A 233 -3.51 -4.84 23.82
CA PHE A 233 -3.32 -5.43 25.13
C PHE A 233 -3.76 -6.90 25.24
N GLN A 234 -4.65 -7.38 24.35
CA GLN A 234 -5.07 -8.78 24.34
C GLN A 234 -4.09 -9.69 23.61
N VAL A 235 -3.42 -9.18 22.57
CA VAL A 235 -2.65 -10.02 21.62
C VAL A 235 -1.15 -9.71 21.58
N ALA A 236 -0.71 -8.59 22.14
CA ALA A 236 0.67 -8.11 22.09
C ALA A 236 1.15 -7.56 23.45
N GLU A 237 2.46 -7.49 23.64
CA GLU A 237 3.08 -6.92 24.86
C GLU A 237 3.33 -5.43 24.65
N VAL A 238 2.67 -4.57 25.43
CA VAL A 238 2.78 -3.10 25.29
C VAL A 238 3.32 -2.48 26.57
N ASP A 239 4.57 -2.01 26.53
CA ASP A 239 5.23 -1.40 27.69
C ASP A 239 4.69 0.00 27.99
N PHE A 240 4.38 0.77 26.95
CA PHE A 240 3.97 2.17 27.09
C PHE A 240 2.82 2.55 26.16
N VAL A 241 1.98 3.46 26.62
CA VAL A 241 0.89 4.04 25.85
C VAL A 241 1.07 5.55 25.76
N ALA A 242 1.11 6.05 24.54
CA ALA A 242 0.94 7.46 24.22
C ALA A 242 -0.41 7.66 23.52
N ARG A 243 -1.09 8.77 23.80
CA ARG A 243 -2.36 9.11 23.14
C ARG A 243 -2.31 10.51 22.56
N ALA A 244 -2.88 10.67 21.38
CA ALA A 244 -3.15 12.00 20.85
C ALA A 244 -4.16 12.75 21.75
N PRO A 245 -4.14 14.10 21.75
CA PRO A 245 -5.17 14.89 22.42
C PRO A 245 -6.58 14.48 21.98
N ARG A 246 -7.58 14.68 22.85
CA ARG A 246 -8.98 14.31 22.52
C ARG A 246 -9.41 14.90 21.18
N ALA A 247 -10.05 14.07 20.37
CA ALA A 247 -10.55 14.41 19.03
C ALA A 247 -9.47 14.93 18.05
N HIS A 248 -8.21 14.52 18.23
CA HIS A 248 -7.14 14.72 17.25
C HIS A 248 -6.58 13.34 16.84
N GLU A 249 -6.23 13.24 15.56
CA GLU A 249 -5.58 12.08 14.96
C GLU A 249 -4.06 12.28 14.97
N VAL A 250 -3.29 11.19 15.06
CA VAL A 250 -1.82 11.24 15.07
C VAL A 250 -1.30 11.83 13.76
N GLU A 251 -1.97 11.62 12.63
CA GLU A 251 -1.62 12.21 11.33
C GLU A 251 -1.70 13.75 11.27
N GLU A 252 -2.49 14.37 12.15
CA GLU A 252 -2.69 15.83 12.19
C GLU A 252 -1.74 16.55 13.16
N LEU A 253 -1.03 15.81 14.02
CA LEU A 253 -0.19 16.39 15.05
C LEU A 253 1.05 17.08 14.48
N THR A 254 1.40 18.23 15.03
CA THR A 254 2.71 18.86 14.78
C THR A 254 3.84 18.06 15.43
N ALA A 255 5.06 18.15 14.90
CA ALA A 255 6.24 17.49 15.47
C ALA A 255 6.44 17.78 16.97
N LYS A 256 6.12 19.01 17.43
CA LYS A 256 6.19 19.38 18.85
C LYS A 256 5.14 18.65 19.69
N GLN A 257 3.94 18.45 19.17
CA GLN A 257 2.87 17.71 19.85
C GLN A 257 3.18 16.21 19.93
N ILE A 258 3.69 15.62 18.85
CA ILE A 258 4.15 14.22 18.81
C ILE A 258 5.18 13.95 19.91
N ILE A 259 6.23 14.78 19.97
CA ILE A 259 7.30 14.64 20.97
C ILE A 259 6.74 14.81 22.40
N LYS A 260 5.77 15.73 22.59
CA LYS A 260 5.11 15.92 23.89
C LYS A 260 4.31 14.68 24.30
N CYS A 261 3.54 14.08 23.40
CA CYS A 261 2.77 12.86 23.66
C CYS A 261 3.68 11.69 24.02
N LEU A 262 4.75 11.46 23.26
CA LEU A 262 5.69 10.37 23.50
C LEU A 262 6.51 10.56 24.78
N ARG A 263 6.83 11.81 25.17
CA ARG A 263 7.51 12.11 26.44
C ARG A 263 6.60 11.86 27.65
N ASN A 264 5.30 12.09 27.50
CA ASN A 264 4.29 11.89 28.54
C ASN A 264 3.58 10.51 28.41
N LYS A 265 4.23 9.54 27.77
CA LYS A 265 3.70 8.18 27.67
C LYS A 265 3.54 7.58 29.07
N MET A 266 2.46 6.84 29.27
CA MET A 266 2.18 6.13 30.51
C MET A 266 2.60 4.66 30.38
N PRO A 267 3.08 4.00 31.46
CA PRO A 267 3.25 2.55 31.47
C PRO A 267 1.94 1.84 31.10
N GLY A 268 2.04 0.76 30.33
CA GLY A 268 0.89 -0.03 29.85
C GLY A 268 0.02 -0.53 31.00
N ASP A 269 0.64 -1.05 32.06
CA ASP A 269 -0.06 -1.57 33.24
C ASP A 269 -0.90 -0.49 33.93
N GLN A 270 -0.31 0.70 34.12
CA GLN A 270 -1.01 1.84 34.72
C GLN A 270 -2.19 2.30 33.85
N TYR A 271 -2.02 2.24 32.53
CA TYR A 271 -3.11 2.56 31.60
C TYR A 271 -4.24 1.55 31.70
N MET A 272 -3.92 0.26 31.82
CA MET A 272 -4.90 -0.81 31.98
C MET A 272 -5.72 -0.65 33.27
N GLU A 273 -5.08 -0.32 34.39
CA GLU A 273 -5.77 -0.06 35.66
C GLU A 273 -6.71 1.14 35.60
N MET A 274 -6.24 2.26 35.02
CA MET A 274 -7.00 3.51 34.98
C MET A 274 -8.23 3.43 34.06
N ASN A 275 -8.17 2.59 33.01
CA ASN A 275 -9.24 2.42 32.03
C ASN A 275 -10.05 1.14 32.23
N GLY A 276 -9.80 0.36 33.29
CA GLY A 276 -10.53 -0.89 33.57
C GLY A 276 -10.28 -1.99 32.55
N LEU A 277 -9.09 -2.05 31.98
CA LEU A 277 -8.63 -3.00 30.95
C LEU A 277 -7.69 -4.08 31.51
N ALA A 278 -7.59 -4.21 32.83
CA ALA A 278 -6.78 -5.25 33.46
C ALA A 278 -7.13 -6.63 32.87
N PRO A 279 -6.13 -7.45 32.51
CA PRO A 279 -6.39 -8.84 32.20
C PRO A 279 -6.97 -9.49 33.46
N ALA A 280 -8.06 -10.22 33.31
CA ALA A 280 -8.38 -11.27 34.27
C ALA A 280 -7.28 -12.34 34.12
N HIS A 281 -6.13 -12.14 34.75
CA HIS A 281 -5.16 -13.21 34.88
C HIS A 281 -5.77 -14.27 35.78
N ALA A 282 -5.80 -15.48 35.23
CA ALA A 282 -6.10 -16.70 35.94
C ALA A 282 -5.19 -16.80 37.18
N ASP A 283 -5.81 -16.78 38.36
CA ASP A 283 -5.24 -17.41 39.54
C ASP A 283 -5.28 -18.92 39.31
N GLU A 284 -4.16 -19.50 38.88
CA GLU A 284 -3.87 -20.93 39.08
C GLU A 284 -2.90 -21.05 40.28
N ASP A 285 -3.40 -21.75 41.30
CA ASP A 285 -2.70 -22.51 42.33
C ASP A 285 -1.84 -21.79 43.38
N SER A 286 -2.50 -21.38 44.45
CA SER A 286 -2.03 -21.75 45.79
C SER A 286 -3.18 -22.39 46.58
N ASP A 287 -3.11 -23.71 46.70
CA ASP A 287 -3.87 -24.51 47.67
C ASP A 287 -3.78 -23.89 49.07
N GLU A 288 -4.89 -23.37 49.58
CA GLU A 288 -5.35 -23.55 50.97
C GLU A 288 -6.79 -23.02 51.07
N GLU A 289 -7.71 -23.91 51.48
CA GLU A 289 -9.17 -23.70 51.59
C GLU A 289 -9.56 -22.41 52.32
N PRO A 290 -10.75 -21.85 52.00
CA PRO A 290 -11.81 -22.01 53.01
C PRO A 290 -13.24 -22.20 52.46
N ALA A 291 -13.93 -23.10 53.16
CA ALA A 291 -15.32 -23.01 53.64
C ALA A 291 -16.44 -22.58 52.67
N ALA A 292 -17.26 -23.59 52.37
CA ALA A 292 -18.66 -23.53 51.94
C ALA A 292 -19.49 -22.47 52.66
N GLU A 293 -20.31 -21.71 51.89
CA GLU A 293 -21.69 -21.37 52.30
C GLU A 293 -22.54 -20.66 51.23
N GLU A 294 -22.01 -20.19 50.09
CA GLU A 294 -22.83 -19.37 49.15
C GLU A 294 -23.26 -20.05 47.84
N HIS A 295 -22.92 -21.31 47.60
CA HIS A 295 -23.23 -22.00 46.34
C HIS A 295 -24.53 -22.84 46.32
N GLU A 296 -25.18 -23.08 47.47
CA GLU A 296 -26.42 -23.86 47.50
C GLU A 296 -27.68 -23.04 47.12
N GLU A 297 -27.71 -21.73 47.36
CA GLU A 297 -28.93 -20.94 47.11
C GLU A 297 -29.20 -20.66 45.63
N HIS A 298 -28.17 -20.68 44.78
CA HIS A 298 -28.29 -20.28 43.38
C HIS A 298 -28.58 -21.45 42.41
N GLU A 299 -28.25 -22.69 42.79
CA GLU A 299 -28.62 -23.90 42.05
C GLU A 299 -30.05 -24.36 42.39
N ASP A 300 -30.46 -24.30 43.66
CA ASP A 300 -31.80 -24.71 44.10
C ASP A 300 -32.90 -23.80 43.49
N ARG A 301 -32.57 -22.52 43.22
CA ARG A 301 -33.47 -21.58 42.54
C ARG A 301 -33.59 -21.80 41.03
N ARG A 302 -32.59 -22.43 40.39
CA ARG A 302 -32.63 -22.82 38.97
C ARG A 302 -33.32 -24.16 38.76
N GLU A 303 -33.17 -25.11 39.68
CA GLU A 303 -33.90 -26.39 39.63
C GLU A 303 -35.41 -26.21 39.91
N ARG A 304 -35.80 -25.36 40.85
CA ARG A 304 -37.22 -25.08 41.12
C ARG A 304 -37.92 -24.40 39.93
N ARG A 305 -37.23 -23.49 39.22
CA ARG A 305 -37.78 -22.81 38.03
C ARG A 305 -37.89 -23.71 36.79
N SER A 306 -37.07 -24.75 36.68
CA SER A 306 -37.17 -25.71 35.58
C SER A 306 -38.28 -26.74 35.83
N ARG A 307 -38.45 -27.22 37.07
CA ARG A 307 -39.57 -28.10 37.46
C ARG A 307 -40.95 -27.45 37.28
N ASP A 308 -41.13 -26.20 37.71
CA ASP A 308 -42.40 -25.46 37.53
C ASP A 308 -42.78 -25.26 36.05
N ARG A 309 -41.78 -25.21 35.16
CA ARG A 309 -41.99 -25.01 33.71
C ARG A 309 -42.35 -26.31 33.00
N GLU A 310 -41.84 -27.45 33.47
CA GLU A 310 -42.23 -28.78 32.97
C GLU A 310 -43.61 -29.21 33.48
N GLU A 311 -43.96 -28.91 34.72
CA GLU A 311 -45.26 -29.26 35.29
C GLU A 311 -46.41 -28.50 34.59
N ARG A 312 -46.23 -27.20 34.32
CA ARG A 312 -47.18 -26.41 33.51
C ARG A 312 -47.29 -26.85 32.05
N ARG A 313 -46.27 -27.53 31.51
CA ARG A 313 -46.31 -28.11 30.15
C ARG A 313 -47.08 -29.43 30.14
N ARG A 314 -46.94 -30.27 31.18
CA ARG A 314 -47.71 -31.51 31.34
C ARG A 314 -49.19 -31.24 31.56
N ASP A 315 -49.55 -30.27 32.40
CA ASP A 315 -50.96 -29.88 32.62
C ASP A 315 -51.68 -29.35 31.37
N ARG A 316 -50.95 -28.69 30.44
CA ARG A 316 -51.52 -28.26 29.16
C ARG A 316 -51.71 -29.41 28.17
N HIS A 317 -50.88 -30.45 28.24
CA HIS A 317 -51.00 -31.62 27.39
C HIS A 317 -52.18 -32.50 27.83
N ASP A 318 -52.31 -32.76 29.14
CA ASP A 318 -53.41 -33.57 29.69
C ASP A 318 -54.80 -32.94 29.50
N ARG A 319 -54.89 -31.59 29.48
CA ARG A 319 -56.16 -30.91 29.15
C ARG A 319 -56.54 -31.06 27.68
N LYS A 320 -55.58 -30.98 26.76
CA LYS A 320 -55.84 -31.20 25.32
C LYS A 320 -56.25 -32.64 25.02
N ASP A 321 -55.60 -33.62 25.67
CA ASP A 321 -55.94 -35.04 25.49
C ASP A 321 -57.33 -35.40 26.08
N ARG A 322 -57.79 -34.68 27.11
CA ARG A 322 -59.16 -34.83 27.64
C ARG A 322 -60.23 -34.23 26.73
N ASP A 323 -59.95 -33.10 26.08
CA ASP A 323 -60.89 -32.44 25.18
C ASP A 323 -61.00 -33.20 23.84
N GLU A 324 -59.90 -33.73 23.29
CA GLU A 324 -59.92 -34.58 22.09
C GLU A 324 -60.60 -35.95 22.31
N ARG A 325 -60.53 -36.50 23.54
CA ARG A 325 -61.27 -37.72 23.91
C ARG A 325 -62.77 -37.47 24.12
N ARG A 326 -63.19 -36.25 24.47
CA ARG A 326 -64.62 -35.88 24.53
C ARG A 326 -65.19 -35.70 23.12
N GLU A 327 -64.49 -35.02 22.22
CA GLU A 327 -64.94 -34.82 20.83
C GLU A 327 -65.00 -36.11 19.98
N LYS A 328 -64.25 -37.16 20.35
CA LYS A 328 -64.35 -38.49 19.72
C LYS A 328 -65.46 -39.37 20.31
N LYS A 329 -65.92 -39.11 21.53
CA LYS A 329 -66.99 -39.87 22.18
C LYS A 329 -68.39 -39.39 21.78
N ASP A 330 -68.52 -38.12 21.38
CA ASP A 330 -69.77 -37.53 20.85
C ASP A 330 -70.03 -37.85 19.36
N ARG A 331 -69.10 -38.53 18.65
CA ARG A 331 -69.28 -38.95 17.24
C ARG A 331 -69.73 -40.41 17.06
N PHE A 332 -69.99 -41.14 18.15
CA PHE A 332 -70.35 -42.57 18.09
C PHE A 332 -71.58 -42.95 18.94
N ASP A 333 -72.47 -42.00 19.24
CA ASP A 333 -73.78 -42.33 19.82
C ASP A 333 -74.88 -41.43 19.25
N THR A 334 -75.52 -41.90 18.17
CA THR A 334 -76.98 -41.82 17.91
C THR A 334 -77.25 -42.46 16.55
N GLY A 335 -77.88 -43.63 16.59
CA GLY A 335 -78.25 -44.41 15.41
C GLY A 335 -79.41 -43.81 14.62
N ALA A 336 -79.48 -44.20 13.35
CA ALA A 336 -80.73 -44.27 12.61
C ALA A 336 -80.61 -45.32 11.50
N ILE A 337 -80.90 -46.57 11.87
CA ILE A 337 -81.62 -47.50 11.01
C ILE A 337 -83.08 -47.03 11.02
N ASP A 338 -83.63 -46.72 9.84
CA ASP A 338 -84.91 -47.19 9.30
C ASP A 338 -85.64 -46.14 8.44
N LYS A 339 -85.60 -46.38 7.13
CA LYS A 339 -86.71 -46.21 6.18
C LYS A 339 -86.31 -46.88 4.87
N PHE A 340 -87.08 -47.90 4.49
CA PHE A 340 -87.64 -48.20 3.17
C PHE A 340 -87.68 -49.70 2.87
N ARG A 341 -88.92 -50.17 2.74
CA ARG A 341 -89.33 -50.99 1.61
C ARG A 341 -89.14 -50.22 0.31
#